data_AF-A0A0T6BET4-F1
#
_entry.id   AF-A0A0T6BET4-F1
#
_cell.length_a   1.000
_cell.length_b   1.000
_cell.length_c   1.000
_cell.angle_alpha   90.00
_cell.angle_beta   90.00
_cell.angle_gamma   90.00
#
_symmetry.space_group_name_H-M   'P 1'
#
loop_
_entity.id
_entity.type
_entity.pdbx_description
1 polymer ?
#
loop_
_entity_poly.entity_id
_entity_poly.type
_entity_poly.pdbx_seq_one_letter_code
_entity_poly.pdbx_strand_id
1 'polypeptide(L)'
;DRALRRVYNEGIAKNVIIFVADGMGLTTSTAARIYGKGEEGFLAFDKFPHIGVIKTYSANKYVADSCSTATAMFCGVKANQKTTGLDSTVDYSDCNGSLNPQARVPSILKWAQDAGKSTGFVTTTRVTHATPSALYAHAADRNWECETVMPQDSRVCKDIARQLVEDLPGKNINVIMGGGRQMLQSNVTEGDNDPIDTWACYSKDGRDLIKDWQDDKARREVSYAYVSNNGELQDLDTNTEFVLGINLDLHT
;
A
#
# COMPACT_ATOMS: atom_id res chain seq x y z
N ASP A 1 -35.62 -16.08 -1.73
CA ASP A 1 -35.95 -15.33 -0.49
C ASP A 1 -34.93 -14.37 0.10
N ARG A 2 -33.59 -14.62 0.09
CA ARG A 2 -32.64 -13.67 0.72
C ARG A 2 -32.59 -12.31 0.02
N ALA A 3 -32.63 -12.29 -1.32
CA ALA A 3 -32.62 -11.05 -2.10
C ALA A 3 -33.89 -10.20 -1.88
N LEU A 4 -35.06 -10.84 -1.77
CA LEU A 4 -36.36 -10.17 -1.60
C LEU A 4 -36.54 -9.55 -0.21
N ARG A 5 -35.81 -10.05 0.80
CA ARG A 5 -35.88 -9.57 2.19
C ARG A 5 -34.81 -8.54 2.54
N ARG A 6 -34.08 -8.05 1.53
CA ARG A 6 -32.94 -7.18 1.75
C ARG A 6 -33.37 -5.75 2.01
N VAL A 7 -32.88 -5.18 3.10
CA VAL A 7 -33.01 -3.74 3.43
C VAL A 7 -31.71 -3.05 3.05
N TYR A 8 -31.80 -1.93 2.34
CA TYR A 8 -30.64 -1.10 2.00
C TYR A 8 -30.17 -0.32 3.24
N ASN A 9 -28.86 -0.25 3.44
CA ASN A 9 -28.27 0.66 4.41
C ASN A 9 -27.96 1.98 3.71
N GLU A 10 -28.78 3.00 3.98
CA GLU A 10 -28.63 4.35 3.43
C GLU A 10 -27.85 5.29 4.37
N GLY A 11 -27.37 4.79 5.50
CA GLY A 11 -26.59 5.55 6.46
C GLY A 11 -25.18 5.88 5.93
N ILE A 12 -24.61 6.97 6.43
CA ILE A 12 -23.25 7.38 6.10
C ILE A 12 -22.26 6.37 6.71
N ALA A 13 -21.38 5.82 5.88
CA ALA A 13 -20.37 4.87 6.34
C ALA A 13 -19.36 5.54 7.29
N LYS A 14 -19.30 5.07 8.55
CA LYS A 14 -18.29 5.52 9.52
C LYS A 14 -16.88 5.04 9.13
N ASN A 15 -16.78 3.79 8.68
CA ASN A 15 -15.56 3.06 8.37
C ASN A 15 -15.63 2.50 6.94
N VAL A 16 -14.48 2.45 6.27
CA VAL A 16 -14.31 1.84 4.94
C VAL A 16 -13.17 0.83 5.02
N ILE A 17 -13.43 -0.40 4.59
CA ILE A 17 -12.41 -1.46 4.50
C ILE A 17 -12.42 -1.97 3.07
N ILE A 18 -11.27 -1.91 2.40
CA ILE A 18 -11.11 -2.35 1.02
C ILE A 18 -10.12 -3.53 1.03
N PHE A 19 -10.58 -4.69 0.56
CA PHE A 19 -9.72 -5.84 0.34
C PHE A 19 -9.30 -5.87 -1.14
N VAL A 20 -7.99 -5.81 -1.37
CA VAL A 20 -7.41 -5.91 -2.71
C VAL A 20 -6.65 -7.22 -2.81
N ALA A 21 -7.13 -8.11 -3.66
CA ALA A 21 -6.43 -9.34 -4.02
C ALA A 21 -5.75 -9.13 -5.37
N ASP A 22 -4.45 -8.84 -5.36
CA ASP A 22 -3.67 -8.56 -6.58
C ASP A 22 -3.70 -9.77 -7.53
N GLY A 23 -3.97 -9.53 -8.81
CA GLY A 23 -4.14 -10.59 -9.82
C GLY A 23 -5.38 -11.48 -9.69
N MET A 24 -6.29 -11.25 -8.74
CA MET A 24 -7.47 -12.10 -8.54
C MET A 24 -8.62 -11.78 -9.49
N GLY A 25 -8.58 -12.38 -10.69
CA GLY A 25 -9.71 -12.38 -11.62
C GLY A 25 -10.83 -13.35 -11.23
N LEU A 26 -11.91 -13.38 -12.03
CA LEU A 26 -13.06 -14.28 -11.82
C LEU A 26 -12.66 -15.76 -11.83
N THR A 27 -11.70 -16.12 -12.69
CA THR A 27 -11.16 -17.49 -12.78
C THR A 27 -10.41 -17.87 -11.50
N THR A 28 -9.53 -17.01 -11.01
CA THR A 28 -8.81 -17.21 -9.73
C THR A 28 -9.78 -17.34 -8.57
N SER A 29 -10.82 -16.49 -8.51
CA SER A 29 -11.86 -16.56 -7.48
C SER A 29 -12.62 -17.90 -7.50
N THR A 30 -12.97 -18.38 -8.70
CA THR A 30 -13.67 -19.66 -8.85
C THR A 30 -12.77 -20.83 -8.45
N ALA A 31 -11.51 -20.83 -8.88
CA ALA A 31 -10.53 -21.83 -8.52
C ALA A 31 -10.30 -21.88 -7.00
N ALA A 32 -10.13 -20.72 -6.34
CA ALA A 32 -9.97 -20.62 -4.89
C ALA A 32 -11.19 -21.15 -4.13
N ARG A 33 -12.40 -20.90 -4.64
CA ARG A 33 -13.66 -21.42 -4.07
C ARG A 33 -13.73 -22.94 -4.16
N ILE A 34 -13.45 -23.51 -5.33
CA ILE A 34 -13.44 -24.98 -5.53
C ILE A 34 -12.38 -25.61 -4.62
N TYR A 35 -11.18 -25.06 -4.58
CA TYR A 35 -10.08 -25.57 -3.76
C TYR A 35 -10.38 -25.51 -2.26
N GLY A 36 -10.84 -24.37 -1.75
CA GLY A 36 -10.98 -24.14 -0.30
C GLY A 36 -12.36 -24.49 0.28
N LYS A 37 -13.41 -24.58 -0.55
CA LYS A 37 -14.80 -24.74 -0.12
C LYS A 37 -15.60 -25.78 -0.94
N GLY A 38 -15.02 -26.35 -2.00
CA GLY A 38 -15.72 -27.25 -2.92
C GLY A 38 -16.57 -26.52 -3.96
N GLU A 39 -17.12 -27.27 -4.92
CA GLU A 39 -17.85 -26.72 -6.07
C GLU A 39 -19.16 -26.02 -5.72
N GLU A 40 -19.81 -26.41 -4.63
CA GLU A 40 -21.04 -25.77 -4.12
C GLU A 40 -20.76 -24.77 -2.98
N GLY A 41 -19.49 -24.66 -2.57
CA GLY A 41 -19.07 -23.81 -1.47
C GLY A 41 -19.07 -22.32 -1.82
N PHE A 42 -18.96 -21.49 -0.78
CA PHE A 42 -18.89 -20.03 -0.88
C PHE A 42 -17.67 -19.50 -0.13
N LEU A 43 -16.89 -18.64 -0.79
CA LEU A 43 -15.91 -17.79 -0.13
C LEU A 43 -16.62 -16.74 0.73
N ALA A 44 -15.89 -16.09 1.63
CA ALA A 44 -16.48 -15.10 2.54
C ALA A 44 -17.16 -13.95 1.78
N PHE A 45 -16.51 -13.46 0.72
CA PHE A 45 -17.02 -12.38 -0.12
C PHE A 45 -18.08 -12.82 -1.13
N ASP A 46 -18.24 -14.11 -1.44
CA ASP A 46 -19.36 -14.60 -2.28
C ASP A 46 -20.72 -14.37 -1.60
N LYS A 47 -20.71 -14.19 -0.27
CA LYS A 47 -21.90 -13.87 0.51
C LYS A 47 -22.25 -12.38 0.48
N PHE A 48 -21.40 -11.55 -0.12
CA PHE A 48 -21.65 -10.12 -0.26
C PHE A 48 -22.83 -9.92 -1.20
N PRO A 49 -23.73 -9.01 -0.85
CA PRO A 49 -25.01 -8.94 -1.53
C PRO A 49 -24.99 -8.01 -2.77
N HIS A 50 -23.83 -7.44 -3.10
CA HIS A 50 -23.60 -6.61 -4.27
C HIS A 50 -22.36 -7.10 -5.02
N ILE A 51 -22.46 -7.09 -6.36
CA ILE A 51 -21.36 -7.39 -7.26
C ILE A 51 -21.27 -6.24 -8.28
N GLY A 52 -20.04 -5.85 -8.59
CA GLY A 52 -19.73 -4.90 -9.65
C GLY A 52 -18.61 -5.46 -10.52
N VAL A 53 -18.64 -5.12 -11.81
CA VAL A 53 -17.54 -5.43 -12.74
C VAL A 53 -16.83 -4.13 -13.08
N ILE A 54 -15.50 -4.13 -12.95
CA ILE A 54 -14.67 -2.96 -13.16
C ILE A 54 -13.84 -3.10 -14.43
N LYS A 55 -13.70 -2.01 -15.19
CA LYS A 55 -12.83 -1.94 -16.38
C LYS A 55 -11.43 -1.47 -16.00
N THR A 56 -10.47 -2.38 -16.01
CA THR A 56 -9.14 -2.19 -15.39
C THR A 56 -8.08 -1.54 -16.27
N TYR A 57 -8.36 -1.23 -17.55
CA TYR A 57 -7.37 -0.60 -18.43
C TYR A 57 -6.77 0.68 -17.80
N SER A 58 -5.47 0.90 -17.99
CA SER A 58 -4.77 2.11 -17.53
C SER A 58 -4.95 3.25 -18.55
N ALA A 59 -4.49 4.47 -18.24
CA ALA A 59 -4.61 5.59 -19.16
C ALA A 59 -3.91 5.35 -20.51
N ASN A 60 -2.82 4.56 -20.52
CA ASN A 60 -1.98 4.36 -21.70
C ASN A 60 -1.85 2.89 -22.16
N LYS A 61 -2.46 1.91 -21.47
CA LYS A 61 -2.40 0.47 -21.83
C LYS A 61 -3.71 -0.27 -21.52
N TYR A 62 -4.05 -1.24 -22.39
CA TYR A 62 -5.22 -2.11 -22.23
C TYR A 62 -5.09 -3.08 -21.05
N VAL A 63 -3.95 -3.74 -20.93
CA VAL A 63 -3.59 -4.54 -19.74
C VAL A 63 -2.88 -3.60 -18.79
N ALA A 64 -3.43 -3.38 -17.61
CA ALA A 64 -2.84 -2.48 -16.62
C ALA A 64 -1.87 -3.20 -15.69
N ASP A 65 -1.09 -2.44 -14.93
CA ASP A 65 -0.22 -2.92 -13.86
C ASP A 65 -0.83 -2.61 -12.48
N SER A 66 -0.21 -3.11 -11.40
CA SER A 66 -0.69 -2.90 -10.03
C SER A 66 -0.72 -1.41 -9.63
N CYS A 67 0.24 -0.59 -10.05
CA CYS A 67 0.28 0.83 -9.66
C CYS A 67 -0.82 1.68 -10.32
N SER A 68 -1.03 1.53 -11.63
CA SER A 68 -2.06 2.30 -12.32
C SER A 68 -3.47 1.92 -11.86
N THR A 69 -3.69 0.63 -11.56
CA THR A 69 -4.96 0.15 -11.00
C THR A 69 -5.16 0.56 -9.55
N ALA A 70 -4.12 0.54 -8.71
CA ALA A 70 -4.18 1.03 -7.33
C ALA A 70 -4.44 2.54 -7.27
N THR A 71 -3.81 3.33 -8.16
CA THR A 71 -4.09 4.77 -8.27
C THR A 71 -5.54 5.03 -8.68
N ALA A 72 -6.06 4.28 -9.66
CA ALA A 72 -7.48 4.38 -10.04
C ALA A 72 -8.42 3.99 -8.90
N MET A 73 -8.08 2.94 -8.14
CA MET A 73 -8.91 2.43 -7.05
C MET A 73 -8.92 3.34 -5.82
N PHE A 74 -7.75 3.86 -5.43
CA PHE A 74 -7.59 4.63 -4.19
C PHE A 74 -7.65 6.13 -4.37
N CYS A 75 -7.30 6.66 -5.55
CA CYS A 75 -7.28 8.10 -5.84
C CYS A 75 -8.40 8.52 -6.80
N GLY A 76 -9.11 7.56 -7.43
CA GLY A 76 -10.25 7.83 -8.31
C GLY A 76 -9.90 8.33 -9.71
N VAL A 77 -8.61 8.33 -10.08
CA VAL A 77 -8.12 8.80 -11.39
C VAL A 77 -7.29 7.71 -12.08
N LYS A 78 -7.54 7.48 -13.37
CA LYS A 78 -6.72 6.54 -14.16
C LYS A 78 -5.34 7.16 -14.42
N ALA A 79 -4.30 6.39 -14.11
CA ALA A 79 -2.91 6.79 -14.29
C ALA A 79 -2.23 6.01 -15.42
N ASN A 80 -1.04 6.47 -15.79
CA ASN A 80 -0.15 5.74 -16.69
C ASN A 80 0.43 4.50 -15.95
N GLN A 81 0.75 3.45 -16.71
CA GLN A 81 1.44 2.29 -16.12
C GLN A 81 2.75 2.70 -15.43
N LYS A 82 3.11 1.96 -14.38
CA LYS A 82 4.34 2.12 -13.58
C LYS A 82 4.45 3.42 -12.78
N THR A 83 3.49 4.33 -12.87
CA THR A 83 3.41 5.52 -12.00
C THR A 83 2.46 5.27 -10.84
N THR A 84 2.75 5.81 -9.65
CA THR A 84 1.92 5.65 -8.44
C THR A 84 1.50 7.02 -7.91
N GLY A 85 0.21 7.18 -7.58
CA GLY A 85 -0.34 8.43 -7.01
C GLY A 85 -0.27 9.65 -7.94
N LEU A 86 -0.05 9.44 -9.23
CA LEU A 86 0.03 10.50 -10.24
C LEU A 86 -1.12 10.38 -11.25
N ASP A 87 -1.54 11.50 -11.83
CA ASP A 87 -2.44 11.47 -12.97
C ASP A 87 -1.72 11.03 -14.27
N SER A 88 -2.44 11.01 -15.39
CA SER A 88 -1.90 10.58 -16.67
C SER A 88 -1.00 11.60 -17.38
N THR A 89 -0.72 12.76 -16.78
CA THR A 89 0.16 13.79 -17.36
C THR A 89 1.64 13.51 -17.12
N VAL A 90 1.96 12.61 -16.19
CA VAL A 90 3.35 12.23 -15.89
C VAL A 90 3.70 10.94 -16.60
N ASP A 91 4.76 10.99 -17.39
CA ASP A 91 5.30 9.83 -18.06
C ASP A 91 6.11 8.95 -17.09
N TYR A 92 6.23 7.68 -17.45
CA TYR A 92 7.07 6.74 -16.72
C TYR A 92 8.51 7.28 -16.61
N SER A 93 9.07 7.26 -15.39
CA SER A 93 10.41 7.79 -15.05
C SER A 93 10.59 9.31 -15.20
N ASP A 94 9.54 10.10 -15.42
CA ASP A 94 9.62 11.57 -15.38
C ASP A 94 9.56 12.09 -13.93
N CYS A 95 10.72 12.10 -13.27
CA CYS A 95 10.86 12.62 -11.92
C CYS A 95 10.36 14.08 -11.81
N ASN A 96 10.75 14.96 -12.74
CA ASN A 96 10.36 16.37 -12.67
C ASN A 96 8.84 16.54 -12.80
N GLY A 97 8.20 15.80 -13.72
CA GLY A 97 6.75 15.76 -13.83
C GLY A 97 6.07 15.32 -12.53
N SER A 98 6.62 14.33 -11.83
CA SER A 98 6.08 13.86 -10.53
C SER A 98 6.18 14.88 -9.39
N LEU A 99 7.04 15.89 -9.52
CA LEU A 99 7.14 16.98 -8.56
C LEU A 99 6.05 18.05 -8.75
N ASN A 100 5.34 18.05 -9.88
CA ASN A 100 4.23 18.96 -10.12
C ASN A 100 3.06 18.66 -9.15
N PRO A 101 2.67 19.60 -8.28
CA PRO A 101 1.55 19.39 -7.35
C PRO A 101 0.22 19.09 -8.03
N GLN A 102 0.00 19.58 -9.26
CA GLN A 102 -1.25 19.33 -9.99
C GLN A 102 -1.35 17.89 -10.51
N ALA A 103 -0.21 17.24 -10.75
CA ALA A 103 -0.18 15.84 -11.18
C ALA A 103 -0.36 14.85 -10.01
N ARG A 104 -0.19 15.31 -8.76
CA ARG A 104 -0.28 14.47 -7.55
C ARG A 104 -1.73 14.32 -7.13
N VAL A 105 -2.28 13.12 -7.27
CA VAL A 105 -3.69 12.84 -6.93
C VAL A 105 -3.80 12.32 -5.49
N PRO A 106 -4.60 12.96 -4.61
CA PRO A 106 -4.76 12.51 -3.24
C PRO A 106 -5.50 11.17 -3.18
N SER A 107 -5.06 10.30 -2.27
CA SER A 107 -5.68 9.01 -2.03
C SER A 107 -6.86 9.10 -1.05
N ILE A 108 -7.63 8.01 -0.94
CA ILE A 108 -8.67 7.84 0.07
C ILE A 108 -8.13 7.94 1.50
N LEU A 109 -6.86 7.60 1.76
CA LEU A 109 -6.27 7.81 3.09
C LEU A 109 -6.05 9.29 3.35
N LYS A 110 -5.60 10.05 2.35
CA LYS A 110 -5.47 11.50 2.48
C LYS A 110 -6.82 12.15 2.79
N TRP A 111 -7.87 11.79 2.06
CA TRP A 111 -9.22 12.29 2.32
C TRP A 111 -9.75 11.87 3.69
N ALA A 112 -9.47 10.64 4.13
CA ALA A 112 -9.85 10.18 5.46
C ALA A 112 -9.13 10.95 6.58
N GLN A 113 -7.82 11.18 6.44
CA GLN A 113 -7.05 12.00 7.39
C GLN A 113 -7.54 13.46 7.42
N ASP A 114 -7.84 14.05 6.26
CA ASP A 114 -8.42 15.40 6.16
C ASP A 114 -9.78 15.50 6.86
N ALA A 115 -10.53 14.39 6.88
CA ALA A 115 -11.79 14.26 7.62
C ALA A 115 -11.62 13.84 9.09
N GLY A 116 -10.39 13.83 9.62
CA GLY A 116 -10.09 13.48 11.01
C GLY A 116 -10.28 11.99 11.34
N LYS A 117 -10.20 11.10 10.35
CA LYS A 117 -10.32 9.64 10.55
C LYS A 117 -8.94 8.99 10.64
N SER A 118 -8.86 7.93 11.44
CA SER A 118 -7.72 7.03 11.45
C SER A 118 -7.58 6.29 10.12
N THR A 119 -6.34 6.04 9.71
CA THR A 119 -6.02 5.36 8.46
C THR A 119 -5.01 4.25 8.65
N GLY A 120 -5.08 3.23 7.80
CA GLY A 120 -4.16 2.10 7.87
C GLY A 120 -4.22 1.24 6.63
N PHE A 121 -3.15 0.47 6.41
CA PHE A 121 -3.14 -0.61 5.44
C PHE A 121 -2.36 -1.80 5.96
N VAL A 122 -2.77 -2.97 5.49
CA VAL A 122 -2.13 -4.26 5.77
C VAL A 122 -1.93 -4.95 4.43
N THR A 123 -0.74 -5.45 4.19
CA THR A 123 -0.40 -6.17 2.96
C THR A 123 0.49 -7.36 3.27
N THR A 124 0.43 -8.38 2.43
CA THR A 124 1.42 -9.48 2.44
C THR A 124 2.67 -9.13 1.63
N THR A 125 2.65 -8.00 0.93
CA THR A 125 3.80 -7.52 0.15
C THR A 125 4.66 -6.56 0.98
N ARG A 126 5.73 -6.04 0.38
CA ARG A 126 6.44 -4.87 0.90
C ARG A 126 5.50 -3.68 1.07
N VAL A 127 5.65 -2.92 2.16
CA VAL A 127 4.84 -1.71 2.41
C VAL A 127 5.08 -0.59 1.37
N THR A 128 6.19 -0.69 0.63
CA THR A 128 6.60 0.17 -0.50
C THR A 128 6.16 -0.36 -1.87
N HIS A 129 5.57 -1.56 -1.93
CA HIS A 129 5.13 -2.15 -3.19
C HIS A 129 4.07 -1.30 -3.88
N ALA A 130 3.85 -1.58 -5.16
CA ALA A 130 2.93 -0.88 -6.04
C ALA A 130 1.56 -0.57 -5.42
N THR A 131 0.87 -1.59 -4.93
CA THR A 131 -0.50 -1.48 -4.42
C THR A 131 -0.60 -0.59 -3.17
N PRO A 132 0.16 -0.83 -2.08
CA PRO A 132 0.12 0.05 -0.91
C PRO A 132 0.70 1.45 -1.20
N SER A 133 1.69 1.59 -2.08
CA SER A 133 2.32 2.90 -2.37
C SER A 133 1.30 3.93 -2.87
N ALA A 134 0.30 3.54 -3.65
CA ALA A 134 -0.71 4.47 -4.16
C ALA A 134 -1.61 5.07 -3.06
N LEU A 135 -1.55 4.56 -1.83
CA LEU A 135 -2.24 5.15 -0.69
C LEU A 135 -1.51 6.37 -0.12
N TYR A 136 -0.23 6.57 -0.41
CA TYR A 136 0.57 7.63 0.23
C TYR A 136 1.66 8.28 -0.63
N ALA A 137 2.17 7.60 -1.64
CA ALA A 137 3.30 8.04 -2.44
C ALA A 137 2.86 8.60 -3.80
N HIS A 138 3.72 9.47 -4.32
CA HIS A 138 3.65 10.06 -5.65
C HIS A 138 5.01 9.82 -6.33
N ALA A 139 5.10 8.84 -7.24
CA ALA A 139 6.35 8.50 -7.91
C ALA A 139 6.14 8.14 -9.38
N ALA A 140 7.05 8.60 -10.25
CA ALA A 140 7.02 8.34 -11.69
C ALA A 140 7.50 6.92 -12.07
N ASP A 141 8.11 6.19 -11.13
CA ASP A 141 8.46 4.79 -11.29
C ASP A 141 8.17 4.04 -9.98
N ARG A 142 7.31 3.04 -10.08
CA ARG A 142 6.95 2.12 -8.99
C ARG A 142 8.12 1.38 -8.38
N ASN A 143 9.23 1.27 -9.11
CA ASN A 143 10.41 0.58 -8.62
C ASN A 143 11.24 1.46 -7.70
N TRP A 144 11.00 2.78 -7.64
CA TRP A 144 11.70 3.71 -6.74
C TRP A 144 11.26 3.51 -5.26
N GLU A 145 11.26 2.26 -4.81
CA GLU A 145 10.97 1.84 -3.43
C GLU A 145 12.05 2.37 -2.47
N CYS A 146 13.31 2.41 -2.92
CA CYS A 146 14.43 3.05 -2.23
C CYS A 146 15.39 3.71 -3.24
N GLU A 147 16.44 4.36 -2.77
CA GLU A 147 17.33 5.22 -3.56
C GLU A 147 18.27 4.47 -4.51
N THR A 148 18.58 3.18 -4.27
CA THR A 148 19.59 2.46 -5.05
C THR A 148 19.15 2.07 -6.46
N VAL A 149 17.85 2.04 -6.71
CA VAL A 149 17.26 1.80 -8.04
C VAL A 149 16.81 3.09 -8.73
N MET A 150 17.00 4.24 -8.07
CA MET A 150 16.71 5.54 -8.67
C MET A 150 17.88 6.02 -9.53
N PRO A 151 17.62 6.43 -10.79
CA PRO A 151 18.61 7.12 -11.61
C PRO A 151 19.17 8.35 -10.92
N GLN A 152 20.45 8.66 -11.15
CA GLN A 152 21.15 9.75 -10.46
C GLN A 152 20.48 11.13 -10.67
N ASP A 153 19.97 11.36 -11.88
CA ASP A 153 19.21 12.56 -12.27
C ASP A 153 17.80 12.62 -11.67
N SER A 154 17.29 11.50 -11.17
CA SER A 154 15.98 11.39 -10.52
C SER A 154 16.05 11.50 -8.99
N ARG A 155 17.24 11.64 -8.39
CA ARG A 155 17.41 11.74 -6.92
C ARG A 155 16.89 13.02 -6.28
N VAL A 156 16.44 13.99 -7.08
CA VAL A 156 15.66 15.13 -6.58
C VAL A 156 14.26 14.68 -6.12
N CYS A 157 13.73 13.60 -6.68
CA CYS A 157 12.54 12.93 -6.16
C CYS A 157 12.88 12.13 -4.90
N LYS A 158 11.93 12.06 -3.97
CA LYS A 158 11.99 11.13 -2.84
C LYS A 158 11.54 9.75 -3.29
N ASP A 159 12.28 8.71 -2.89
CA ASP A 159 11.82 7.33 -2.99
C ASP A 159 10.56 7.08 -2.15
N ILE A 160 9.85 6.00 -2.47
CA ILE A 160 8.55 5.64 -1.86
C ILE A 160 8.72 5.39 -0.35
N ALA A 161 9.79 4.74 0.09
CA ALA A 161 10.05 4.52 1.53
C ALA A 161 10.13 5.83 2.31
N ARG A 162 10.84 6.83 1.78
CA ARG A 162 10.87 8.17 2.39
C ARG A 162 9.52 8.84 2.41
N GLN A 163 8.75 8.75 1.32
CA GLN A 163 7.40 9.32 1.27
C GLN A 163 6.45 8.69 2.31
N LEU A 164 6.63 7.40 2.64
CA LEU A 164 5.86 6.73 3.71
C LEU A 164 6.11 7.35 5.09
N VAL A 165 7.35 7.70 5.39
CA VAL A 165 7.74 8.12 6.75
C VAL A 165 7.75 9.64 6.91
N GLU A 166 8.07 10.39 5.86
CA GLU A 166 8.31 11.84 5.94
C GLU A 166 7.11 12.70 5.48
N ASP A 167 6.33 12.20 4.52
CA ASP A 167 5.32 12.99 3.83
C ASP A 167 3.88 12.62 4.25
N LEU A 168 2.93 13.51 3.97
CA LEU A 168 1.50 13.19 4.11
C LEU A 168 0.99 12.51 2.84
N PRO A 169 0.09 11.51 2.95
CA PRO A 169 -0.53 11.02 4.19
C PRO A 169 0.32 10.02 5.00
N GLY A 170 1.44 9.54 4.45
CA GLY A 170 2.27 8.45 5.00
C GLY A 170 2.59 8.56 6.49
N LYS A 171 3.20 9.67 6.91
CA LYS A 171 3.64 9.88 8.30
C LYS A 171 2.52 9.86 9.36
N ASN A 172 1.28 10.02 8.90
CA ASN A 172 0.07 10.04 9.72
C ASN A 172 -0.78 8.77 9.60
N ILE A 173 -0.31 7.74 8.89
CA ILE A 173 -1.00 6.45 8.88
C ILE A 173 -0.85 5.80 10.25
N ASN A 174 -1.97 5.41 10.87
CA ASN A 174 -2.00 4.79 12.18
C ASN A 174 -1.51 3.35 12.15
N VAL A 175 -1.82 2.58 11.11
CA VAL A 175 -1.41 1.17 11.01
C VAL A 175 -0.77 0.91 9.66
N ILE A 176 0.51 0.54 9.68
CA ILE A 176 1.27 0.11 8.52
C ILE A 176 1.76 -1.30 8.81
N MET A 177 1.26 -2.30 8.08
CA MET A 177 1.73 -3.68 8.25
C MET A 177 2.05 -4.36 6.92
N GLY A 178 3.19 -5.02 6.86
CA GLY A 178 3.63 -5.80 5.71
C GLY A 178 5.10 -6.21 5.81
N GLY A 179 5.76 -6.30 4.66
CA GLY A 179 7.18 -6.59 4.56
C GLY A 179 8.05 -5.41 4.08
N GLY A 180 9.28 -5.72 3.66
CA GLY A 180 10.18 -4.79 2.95
C GLY A 180 11.07 -3.94 3.85
N ARG A 181 11.61 -4.50 4.93
CA ARG A 181 12.55 -3.83 5.84
C ARG A 181 13.76 -3.27 5.09
N GLN A 182 14.28 -3.97 4.07
CA GLN A 182 15.43 -3.54 3.26
C GLN A 182 15.25 -2.21 2.51
N MET A 183 14.00 -1.71 2.38
CA MET A 183 13.72 -0.37 1.82
C MET A 183 13.78 0.73 2.87
N LEU A 184 13.45 0.36 4.12
CA LEU A 184 13.30 1.27 5.25
C LEU A 184 14.61 1.43 6.03
N GLN A 185 15.43 0.38 6.10
CA GLN A 185 16.70 0.38 6.82
C GLN A 185 17.85 0.06 5.86
N SER A 186 18.92 0.87 5.89
CA SER A 186 20.12 0.59 5.10
C SER A 186 20.95 -0.55 5.68
N ASN A 187 21.70 -1.23 4.81
CA ASN A 187 22.71 -2.23 5.21
C ASN A 187 22.13 -3.39 6.06
N VAL A 188 20.86 -3.74 5.84
CA VAL A 188 20.21 -4.90 6.45
C VAL A 188 20.95 -6.17 6.09
N THR A 189 21.29 -7.00 7.08
CA THR A 189 21.90 -8.31 6.86
C THR A 189 20.81 -9.36 6.65
N GLU A 190 21.06 -10.30 5.74
CA GLU A 190 20.19 -11.47 5.56
C GLU A 190 20.06 -12.27 6.86
N GLY A 191 18.84 -12.72 7.17
CA GLY A 191 18.57 -13.66 8.26
C GLY A 191 18.04 -14.98 7.71
N ASP A 192 18.20 -16.08 8.45
CA ASP A 192 17.77 -17.43 8.03
C ASP A 192 16.29 -17.51 7.63
N ASN A 193 15.43 -16.72 8.31
CA ASN A 193 13.99 -16.64 8.05
C ASN A 193 13.58 -15.35 7.34
N ASP A 194 14.54 -14.51 6.96
CA ASP A 194 14.32 -13.18 6.39
C ASP A 194 15.38 -12.88 5.32
N PRO A 195 15.34 -13.57 4.17
CA PRO A 195 16.33 -13.36 3.13
C PRO A 195 16.05 -12.05 2.40
N ILE A 196 17.13 -11.40 1.94
CA ILE A 196 17.04 -10.19 1.12
C ILE A 196 16.34 -10.51 -0.21
N ASP A 197 15.34 -9.71 -0.58
CA ASP A 197 14.73 -9.80 -1.90
C ASP A 197 15.68 -9.18 -2.94
N THR A 198 16.40 -10.05 -3.65
CA THR A 198 17.36 -9.68 -4.71
C THR A 198 16.72 -9.05 -5.95
N TRP A 199 15.40 -9.16 -6.12
CA TRP A 199 14.68 -8.53 -7.23
C TRP A 199 14.11 -7.16 -6.88
N ALA A 200 14.26 -6.73 -5.64
CA ALA A 200 13.79 -5.45 -5.16
C ALA A 200 14.96 -4.52 -4.80
N CYS A 201 14.63 -3.26 -4.48
CA CYS A 201 15.60 -2.27 -4.04
C CYS A 201 16.27 -2.67 -2.71
N TYR A 202 17.48 -2.19 -2.45
CA TYR A 202 18.17 -2.40 -1.17
C TYR A 202 18.83 -1.10 -0.75
N SER A 203 18.43 -0.54 0.40
CA SER A 203 18.89 0.76 0.88
C SER A 203 20.37 0.73 1.30
N LYS A 204 21.14 1.75 0.88
CA LYS A 204 22.60 1.88 1.11
C LYS A 204 23.04 3.30 1.49
N ASP A 205 22.15 4.27 1.56
CA ASP A 205 22.47 5.66 1.92
C ASP A 205 22.73 5.88 3.42
N GLY A 206 22.55 4.85 4.25
CA GLY A 206 22.87 4.84 5.68
C GLY A 206 21.69 5.23 6.58
N ARG A 207 20.49 5.41 6.02
CA ARG A 207 19.29 5.80 6.77
C ARG A 207 18.65 4.62 7.52
N ASP A 208 17.91 4.97 8.56
CA ASP A 208 17.00 4.07 9.27
C ASP A 208 15.63 4.74 9.43
N LEU A 209 14.78 4.55 8.42
CA LEU A 209 13.45 5.15 8.37
C LEU A 209 12.49 4.55 9.41
N ILE A 210 12.78 3.35 9.92
CA ILE A 210 12.04 2.77 11.05
C ILE A 210 12.33 3.59 12.29
N LYS A 211 13.62 3.88 12.56
CA LYS A 211 14.03 4.74 13.65
C LYS A 211 13.49 6.17 13.49
N ASP A 212 13.57 6.75 12.30
CA ASP A 212 13.00 8.07 12.02
C ASP A 212 11.49 8.13 12.27
N TRP A 213 10.76 7.05 11.90
CA TRP A 213 9.33 6.93 12.20
C TRP A 213 9.09 6.90 13.71
N GLN A 214 9.83 6.10 14.47
CA GLN A 214 9.72 6.02 15.93
C GLN A 214 10.04 7.36 16.60
N ASP A 215 11.10 8.03 16.15
CA ASP A 215 11.52 9.33 16.68
C ASP A 215 10.48 10.43 16.39
N ASP A 216 9.83 10.40 15.22
CA ASP A 216 8.68 11.27 14.95
C ASP A 216 7.53 11.04 15.93
N LYS A 217 7.16 9.77 16.22
CA LYS A 217 6.06 9.45 17.13
C LYS A 217 6.40 9.82 18.58
N ALA A 218 7.63 9.55 19.02
CA ALA A 218 8.12 9.97 20.32
C ALA A 218 8.07 11.50 20.48
N ARG A 219 8.54 12.26 19.48
CA ARG A 219 8.50 13.73 19.49
C ARG A 219 7.08 14.30 19.52
N ARG A 220 6.11 13.57 18.97
CA ARG A 220 4.68 13.94 18.97
C ARG A 220 3.95 13.53 20.26
N GLU A 221 4.63 12.85 21.18
CA GLU A 221 4.07 12.37 22.44
C GLU A 221 2.83 11.47 22.25
N VAL A 222 2.81 10.66 21.18
CA VAL A 222 1.75 9.68 20.88
C VAL A 222 2.22 8.27 21.20
N SER A 223 1.29 7.38 21.52
CA SER A 223 1.62 5.97 21.73
C SER A 223 1.97 5.28 20.40
N TYR A 224 3.08 4.54 20.36
CA TYR A 224 3.50 3.83 19.17
C TYR A 224 4.18 2.49 19.48
N ALA A 225 4.10 1.57 18.53
CA ALA A 225 4.79 0.28 18.58
C ALA A 225 5.40 -0.05 17.22
N TYR A 226 6.62 -0.56 17.25
CA TYR A 226 7.23 -1.25 16.12
C TYR A 226 7.21 -2.74 16.43
N VAL A 227 6.68 -3.55 15.50
CA VAL A 227 6.63 -5.01 15.63
C VAL A 227 7.28 -5.63 14.40
N SER A 228 8.03 -6.71 14.61
CA SER A 228 8.83 -7.35 13.57
C SER A 228 8.61 -8.85 13.46
N ASN A 229 7.79 -9.42 14.34
CA ASN A 229 7.46 -10.84 14.34
C ASN A 229 6.06 -11.10 14.91
N ASN A 230 5.58 -12.33 14.74
CA ASN A 230 4.24 -12.72 15.16
C ASN A 230 4.05 -12.70 16.69
N GLY A 231 5.10 -12.90 17.48
CA GLY A 231 5.02 -12.83 18.94
C GLY A 231 4.76 -11.40 19.40
N GLU A 232 5.58 -10.46 18.94
CA GLU A 232 5.40 -9.02 19.20
C GLU A 232 4.03 -8.51 18.72
N LEU A 233 3.55 -8.99 17.57
CA LEU A 233 2.22 -8.65 17.07
C LEU A 233 1.09 -9.21 17.95
N GLN A 234 1.24 -10.40 18.50
CA GLN A 234 0.25 -11.00 19.41
C GLN A 234 0.20 -10.30 20.77
N ASP A 235 1.35 -9.81 21.24
CA ASP A 235 1.49 -9.11 22.52
C ASP A 235 1.23 -7.59 22.44
N LEU A 236 0.90 -7.09 21.23
CA LEU A 236 0.68 -5.67 20.98
C LEU A 236 -0.53 -5.13 21.76
N ASP A 237 -0.33 -4.03 22.51
CA ASP A 237 -1.44 -3.30 23.13
C ASP A 237 -2.32 -2.65 22.05
N THR A 238 -3.57 -3.10 21.99
CA THR A 238 -4.59 -2.62 21.07
C THR A 238 -4.97 -1.15 21.24
N ASN A 239 -4.57 -0.50 22.35
CA ASN A 239 -4.76 0.94 22.55
C ASN A 239 -3.66 1.80 21.92
N THR A 240 -2.62 1.19 21.34
CA THR A 240 -1.53 1.91 20.66
C THR A 240 -2.04 2.68 19.44
N GLU A 241 -1.76 3.97 19.37
CA GLU A 241 -2.26 4.86 18.31
C GLU A 241 -1.57 4.65 16.96
N PHE A 242 -0.28 4.31 16.98
CA PHE A 242 0.56 4.12 15.79
C PHE A 242 1.30 2.78 15.81
N VAL A 243 1.12 1.96 14.79
CA VAL A 243 1.73 0.64 14.68
C VAL A 243 2.44 0.51 13.34
N LEU A 244 3.73 0.18 13.40
CA LEU A 244 4.54 -0.19 12.25
C LEU A 244 4.95 -1.66 12.39
N GLY A 245 4.33 -2.53 11.61
CA GLY A 245 4.60 -3.97 11.59
C GLY A 245 5.36 -4.40 10.34
N ILE A 246 6.65 -4.70 10.45
CA ILE A 246 7.49 -5.10 9.31
C ILE A 246 8.10 -6.48 9.59
N ASN A 247 7.49 -7.53 9.02
CA ASN A 247 7.78 -8.90 9.42
C ASN A 247 8.85 -9.62 8.57
N LEU A 248 8.91 -9.39 7.25
CA LEU A 248 9.79 -10.10 6.30
C LEU A 248 10.21 -9.22 5.12
N ASP A 249 11.38 -9.45 4.54
CA ASP A 249 11.93 -8.81 3.34
C ASP A 249 11.42 -9.47 2.05
N LEU A 250 11.17 -10.78 2.09
CA LEU A 250 10.66 -11.58 0.98
C LEU A 250 9.13 -11.66 0.96
N HIS A 251 8.56 -11.59 -0.25
CA HIS A 251 7.15 -11.90 -0.49
C HIS A 251 6.94 -13.42 -0.42
N THR A 252 5.98 -13.86 0.37
CA THR A 252 5.41 -15.23 0.28
C THR A 252 3.94 -15.16 -0.06
#